data_AF-A0AAV6KJ44-F1
#
_entry.id   AF-A0AAV6KJ44-F1
#
_cell.length_a   1.000
_cell.length_b   1.000
_cell.length_c   1.000
_cell.angle_alpha   90.00
_cell.angle_beta   90.00
_cell.angle_gamma   90.00
#
_symmetry.space_group_name_H-M   'P 1'
#
loop_
_entity.id
_entity.type
_entity.pdbx_description
1 polymer ?
#
loop_
_entity_poly.entity_id
_entity_poly.type
_entity_poly.pdbx_seq_one_letter_code
_entity_poly.pdbx_strand_id
1 'polypeptide(L)' 'MVCVLRRNVNNEDEDERDLAAITGSVVASALGVPALLPFLKEVCEREDSWHARHTGVKTVQQIAVL' A
#
# COMPACT_ATOMS: atom_id res chain seq x y z
N MET A 1 4.50 9.21 7.12
CA MET A 1 3.38 8.33 6.71
C MET A 1 3.88 7.08 5.99
N VAL A 2 4.75 7.18 4.98
CA VAL A 2 5.30 6.01 4.26
C VAL A 2 6.01 5.00 5.18
N CYS A 3 6.75 5.43 6.21
CA CYS A 3 7.39 4.50 7.17
C CYS A 3 6.38 3.65 7.96
N VAL A 4 5.19 4.17 8.24
CA VAL A 4 4.12 3.44 8.94
C VAL A 4 3.47 2.44 7.98
N LEU A 5 3.19 2.86 6.73
CA LEU A 5 2.67 1.98 5.69
C LEU A 5 3.62 0.81 5.37
N ARG A 6 4.94 1.06 5.30
CA ARG A 6 5.96 0.03 5.09
C ARG A 6 5.94 -1.07 6.14
N ARG A 7 5.63 -0.73 7.40
CA ARG A 7 5.58 -1.70 8.50
C ARG A 7 4.34 -2.60 8.40
N ASN A 8 3.20 -2.03 8.01
CA ASN A 8 1.91 -2.73 8.04
C ASN A 8 1.60 -3.48 6.73
N VAL A 9 2.33 -3.21 5.65
CA VAL A 9 2.10 -3.82 4.32
C VAL A 9 2.27 -5.34 4.31
N ASN A 10 3.08 -5.87 5.23
CA ASN A 10 3.40 -7.28 5.40
C ASN A 10 2.94 -7.81 6.78
N ASN A 11 1.89 -7.24 7.37
CA ASN A 11 1.36 -7.81 8.60
C ASN A 11 0.67 -9.17 8.31
N GLU A 12 0.78 -10.11 9.23
CA GLU A 12 0.07 -11.40 9.19
C GLU A 12 -1.45 -11.16 9.26
N ASP A 13 -1.88 -10.18 10.05
CA ASP A 13 -3.29 -9.78 10.19
C ASP A 13 -3.81 -9.08 8.93
N GLU A 14 -4.92 -9.59 8.38
CA GLU A 14 -5.54 -9.05 7.16
C GLU A 14 -6.19 -7.68 7.38
N ASP A 15 -6.86 -7.47 8.51
CA ASP A 15 -7.52 -6.20 8.82
C ASP A 15 -6.52 -5.03 8.87
N GLU A 16 -5.31 -5.29 9.36
CA GLU A 16 -4.23 -4.29 9.37
C GLU A 16 -3.71 -3.98 7.97
N ARG A 17 -3.63 -5.00 7.09
CA ARG A 17 -3.26 -4.82 5.68
C ARG A 17 -4.34 -4.05 4.91
N ASP A 18 -5.61 -4.30 5.22
CA ASP A 18 -6.74 -3.59 4.62
C ASP A 18 -6.76 -2.12 5.01
N LEU A 19 -6.55 -1.86 6.30
CA LEU A 19 -6.40 -0.49 6.80
C LEU A 19 -5.18 0.20 6.16
N ALA A 20 -4.08 -0.52 5.94
CA ALA A 20 -2.90 0.02 5.26
C ALA A 20 -3.19 0.37 3.79
N ALA A 21 -3.96 -0.45 3.07
CA ALA A 21 -4.36 -0.18 1.69
C ALA A 21 -5.28 1.05 1.58
N ILE A 22 -6.27 1.17 2.47
CA ILE A 22 -7.16 2.34 2.54
C ILE A 22 -6.36 3.61 2.92
N THR A 23 -5.48 3.52 3.92
CA THR A 23 -4.63 4.65 4.31
C THR A 23 -3.72 5.07 3.15
N GLY A 24 -3.19 4.10 2.41
CA GLY A 24 -2.37 4.34 1.22
C GLY A 24 -3.11 5.11 0.13
N SER A 25 -4.39 4.80 -0.13
CA SER A 25 -5.18 5.52 -1.14
C SER A 25 -5.47 6.96 -0.73
N VAL A 26 -5.83 7.20 0.54
CA VAL A 26 -6.04 8.56 1.06
C VAL A 26 -4.76 9.40 0.97
N VAL A 27 -3.60 8.81 1.27
CA VAL A 27 -2.30 9.49 1.12
C VAL A 27 -2.01 9.82 -0.34
N ALA A 28 -2.32 8.90 -1.26
CA ALA A 28 -2.17 9.14 -2.69
C ALA A 28 -3.05 10.30 -3.18
N SER A 29 -4.28 10.40 -2.68
CA SER A 29 -5.18 11.52 -3.01
C SER A 29 -4.73 12.85 -2.42
N ALA A 30 -4.11 12.84 -1.23
CA ALA A 30 -3.62 14.06 -0.57
C ALA A 30 -2.32 14.60 -1.16
N LEU A 31 -1.36 13.73 -1.50
CA LEU A 31 -0.02 14.10 -1.97
C LEU A 31 0.16 13.97 -3.49
N GLY A 32 -0.79 13.35 -4.17
CA GLY A 32 -0.73 12.97 -5.57
C GLY A 32 -0.10 11.57 -5.78
N VAL A 33 -0.71 10.80 -6.68
CA VAL A 33 -0.25 9.45 -7.06
C VAL A 33 1.23 9.39 -7.47
N PRO A 34 1.80 10.37 -8.23
CA PRO A 34 3.22 10.32 -8.62
C PRO A 34 4.19 10.23 -7.44
N ALA A 35 3.85 10.86 -6.30
CA ALA A 35 4.68 10.83 -5.10
C ALA A 35 4.70 9.45 -4.42
N LEU A 36 3.66 8.63 -4.65
CA LEU A 36 3.52 7.29 -4.06
C LEU A 36 4.01 6.17 -4.99
N LEU A 37 4.23 6.45 -6.29
CA LEU A 37 4.67 5.45 -7.27
C LEU A 37 5.95 4.69 -6.87
N PRO A 38 7.03 5.31 -6.36
CA PRO A 38 8.22 4.57 -5.95
C PRO A 38 7.95 3.56 -4.83
N PHE A 39 7.05 3.91 -3.91
CA PHE A 39 6.63 3.03 -2.82
C PHE A 39 5.77 1.88 -3.35
N LEU A 40 4.79 2.17 -4.21
CA LEU A 40 3.93 1.12 -4.81
C LEU A 40 4.75 0.16 -5.65
N LYS A 41 5.72 0.66 -6.43
CA LYS A 41 6.61 -0.19 -7.23
C LYS A 41 7.39 -1.14 -6.33
N GLU A 42 8.04 -0.62 -5.29
CA GLU A 42 8.79 -1.46 -4.34
C GLU A 42 7.89 -2.53 -3.71
N VAL A 43 6.72 -2.15 -3.19
CA VAL A 43 5.82 -3.08 -2.49
C VAL A 43 5.24 -4.15 -3.43
N CYS A 44 4.87 -3.78 -4.66
CA CYS A 44 4.34 -4.72 -5.65
C CYS A 44 5.41 -5.67 -6.20
N GLU A 45 6.68 -5.25 -6.24
CA GLU A 45 7.81 -6.06 -6.75
C GLU A 45 8.52 -6.87 -5.64
N ARG A 46 8.16 -6.72 -4.37
CA ARG A 46 8.79 -7.49 -3.27
C ARG A 46 8.61 -9.00 -3.45
N GLU A 47 9.73 -9.72 -3.59
CA GLU A 47 9.72 -11.18 -3.77
C GLU A 47 9.52 -11.95 -2.45
N ASP A 48 10.00 -11.38 -1.34
CA ASP A 48 10.08 -12.00 -0.02
C ASP A 48 8.72 -12.20 0.66
N SER A 49 7.72 -11.38 0.33
CA SER A 49 6.39 -11.47 0.93
C SER A 49 5.26 -11.35 -0.10
N TRP A 50 4.42 -12.38 -0.14
CA TRP A 50 3.17 -12.33 -0.90
C TRP A 50 2.15 -11.35 -0.29
N HIS A 51 2.14 -11.21 1.04
CA HIS A 51 1.26 -10.26 1.73
C HIS A 51 1.55 -8.83 1.30
N ALA A 52 2.85 -8.47 1.18
CA ALA A 52 3.25 -7.16 0.71
C ALA A 52 2.74 -6.90 -0.70
N ARG A 53 2.94 -7.84 -1.63
CA ARG A 53 2.44 -7.72 -3.02
C ARG A 53 0.92 -7.57 -3.06
N HIS A 54 0.20 -8.39 -2.31
CA HIS A 54 -1.25 -8.33 -2.22
C HIS A 54 -1.74 -6.96 -1.73
N THR A 55 -1.17 -6.45 -0.64
CA THR A 55 -1.52 -5.13 -0.08
C THR A 55 -1.16 -4.00 -1.05
N GLY A 56 -0.05 -4.11 -1.78
CA GLY A 56 0.34 -3.17 -2.83
C GLY A 56 -0.71 -3.07 -3.94
N VAL A 57 -1.13 -4.21 -4.50
CA VAL A 57 -2.18 -4.26 -5.53
C VAL A 57 -3.52 -3.76 -4.98
N LYS A 58 -3.88 -4.15 -3.75
CA LYS A 58 -5.11 -3.66 -3.08
C LYS A 58 -5.08 -2.15 -2.88
N THR A 59 -3.92 -1.56 -2.58
CA THR A 59 -3.75 -0.10 -2.50
C THR A 59 -4.03 0.56 -3.86
N VAL A 60 -3.53 0.00 -4.96
CA VAL A 60 -3.82 0.49 -6.32
C VAL A 60 -5.31 0.41 -6.63
N GLN A 61 -5.97 -0.68 -6.26
CA GLN A 61 -7.43 -0.81 -6.39
C GLN A 61 -8.16 0.28 -5.60
N GLN A 62 -7.78 0.52 -4.34
CA GLN A 62 -8.41 1.56 -3.51
C GLN A 62 -8.17 2.97 -4.07
N ILE A 63 -7.02 3.25 -4.68
CA ILE A 63 -6.75 4.51 -5.38
C ILE A 63 -7.71 4.70 -6.57
N ALA A 64 -8.08 3.62 -7.26
CA ALA A 64 -8.97 3.70 -8.42
C ALA A 64 -10.46 3.85 -8.04
N VAL A 65 -10.85 3.45 -6.83
CA VAL A 65 -12.23 3.56 -6.32
C VAL A 65 -12.52 4.94 -5.74
N LEU A 66 -11.50 5.56 -5.13
CA LEU A 66 -11.60 6.86 -4.45
C LEU A 66 -11.56 8.03 -5.44
#